data_AF-A0A382FR92-F1
#
_entry.id   AF-A0A382FR92-F1
#
_cell.length_a   1.000
_cell.length_b   1.000
_cell.length_c   1.000
_cell.angle_alpha   90.00
_cell.angle_beta   90.00
_cell.angle_gamma   90.00
#
_symmetry.space_group_name_H-M   'P 1'
#
loop_
_entity.id
_entity.type
_entity.pdbx_description
1 polymer ?
#
loop_
_entity_poly.entity_id
_entity_poly.type
_entity_poly.pdbx_seq_one_letter_code
_entity_poly.pdbx_strand_id
1 'polypeptide(L)' 'MSDFIHLHNHSDFSLQDGAQSVEMLCNRCDDLNMDSIALTEHGNLFS' A
#
# COMPACT_ATOMS: atom_id res chain seq x y z
N MET A 1 -21.19 0.43 9.66
CA MET A 1 -19.85 -0.08 9.32
C MET A 1 -18.89 1.06 9.61
N SER A 2 -17.76 0.81 10.28
CA SER A 2 -16.70 1.82 10.42
C SER A 2 -15.76 1.70 9.23
N ASP A 3 -15.36 2.83 8.66
CA ASP A 3 -14.36 2.85 7.60
C ASP A 3 -13.00 2.41 8.14
N PHE A 4 -12.25 1.66 7.32
CA PHE A 4 -10.91 1.19 7.68
C PHE A 4 -9.92 1.58 6.59
N ILE A 5 -8.78 2.13 6.99
CA ILE A 5 -7.74 2.64 6.11
C ILE A 5 -6.40 2.09 6.59
N HIS A 6 -5.65 1.45 5.68
CA HIS A 6 -4.28 1.03 5.95
C HIS A 6 -3.34 2.22 5.76
N LEU A 7 -2.69 2.65 6.83
CA LEU A 7 -1.78 3.80 6.82
C LEU A 7 -0.29 3.41 6.85
N HIS A 8 0.01 2.11 6.95
CA HIS A 8 1.37 1.57 6.97
C HIS A 8 1.40 0.33 6.07
N ASN A 9 1.99 0.46 4.89
CA ASN A 9 2.17 -0.61 3.92
C ASN A 9 3.47 -0.42 3.15
N HIS A 10 4.02 -1.51 2.64
CA HIS A 10 5.28 -1.53 1.90
C HIS A 10 5.01 -2.03 0.49
N SER A 11 5.50 -1.32 -0.53
CA SER A 11 5.53 -1.85 -1.89
C SER A 11 6.83 -2.60 -2.17
N ASP A 12 7.00 -3.10 -3.39
CA ASP A 12 8.26 -3.63 -3.92
C ASP A 12 9.42 -2.62 -3.95
N PHE A 13 9.16 -1.33 -3.70
CA PHE A 13 10.20 -0.33 -3.43
C PHE A 13 10.83 -0.45 -2.02
N SER A 14 10.26 -1.26 -1.14
CA SER A 14 10.91 -1.75 0.08
C SER A 14 11.80 -2.94 -0.30
N LEU A 15 12.95 -2.63 -0.89
CA LEU A 15 13.84 -3.58 -1.59
C LEU A 15 14.24 -4.84 -0.81
N GLN A 16 14.09 -4.84 0.51
CA GLN A 16 14.49 -5.95 1.37
C GLN A 16 13.37 -6.97 1.64
N ASP A 17 12.11 -6.55 1.60
CA ASP A 17 10.96 -7.36 2.05
C ASP A 17 9.60 -7.02 1.39
N GLY A 18 9.53 -5.98 0.57
CA GLY A 18 8.38 -5.60 -0.22
C GLY A 18 8.05 -6.61 -1.32
N ALA A 19 6.84 -7.16 -1.31
CA ALA A 19 6.42 -8.20 -2.26
C ALA A 19 5.25 -7.77 -3.17
N GLN A 20 4.75 -6.54 -3.02
CA GLN A 20 3.52 -6.07 -3.67
C GLN A 20 3.82 -4.80 -4.48
N SER A 21 3.49 -4.78 -5.77
CA SER A 21 3.59 -3.54 -6.55
C SER A 21 2.53 -2.52 -6.11
N VAL A 22 2.81 -1.24 -6.34
CA VAL A 22 1.86 -0.14 -6.09
C VAL A 22 0.53 -0.37 -6.81
N GLU A 23 0.56 -0.87 -8.05
CA GLU A 23 -0.65 -1.17 -8.82
C GLU A 23 -1.51 -2.26 -8.16
N MET A 24 -0.90 -3.33 -7.63
CA MET A 24 -1.65 -4.37 -6.91
C MET A 24 -2.30 -3.82 -5.63
N LEU A 25 -1.62 -2.91 -4.92
CA LEU A 25 -2.17 -2.24 -3.75
C LEU A 25 -3.39 -1.37 -4.11
N CYS A 26 -3.31 -0.59 -5.18
CA CYS A 26 -4.40 0.23 -5.68
C CYS A 26 -5.61 -0.61 -6.10
N ASN A 27 -5.39 -1.67 -6.89
CA ASN A 27 -6.45 -2.59 -7.31
C ASN A 27 -7.13 -3.25 -6.11
N ARG A 28 -6.34 -3.63 -5.09
CA ARG A 28 -6.89 -4.23 -3.87
C ARG A 28 -7.72 -3.24 -3.05
N CYS A 29 -7.33 -1.96 -3.02
CA CYS A 29 -8.08 -0.88 -2.38
C CYS A 29 -9.47 -0.73 -3.03
N ASP A 30 -9.50 -0.73 -4.37
CA ASP A 30 -10.74 -0.64 -5.17
C ASP A 30 -11.65 -1.87 -4.95
N ASP A 31 -11.10 -3.09 -5.01
CA ASP A 31 -11.82 -4.34 -4.75
C ASP A 31 -12.51 -4.36 -3.38
N LEU A 32 -11.90 -3.70 -2.40
CA LEU A 32 -12.40 -3.62 -1.02
C LEU A 32 -13.34 -2.42 -0.78
N ASN A 33 -13.57 -1.57 -1.78
CA ASN A 33 -14.26 -0.29 -1.64
C ASN A 33 -13.65 0.58 -0.51
N MET A 34 -12.33 0.55 -0.39
CA MET A 34 -11.60 1.43 0.52
C MET A 34 -11.33 2.77 -0.17
N ASP A 35 -11.57 3.86 0.55
CA ASP A 35 -11.40 5.23 0.01
C ASP A 35 -9.93 5.60 -0.22
N SER A 36 -9.03 5.10 0.64
CA SER A 36 -7.61 5.45 0.60
C SER A 36 -6.71 4.37 1.20
N ILE A 37 -5.42 4.46 0.85
CA ILE A 37 -4.32 3.63 1.34
C ILE A 37 -3.06 4.49 1.40
N ALA A 38 -2.20 4.28 2.40
CA ALA A 38 -0.90 4.94 2.48
C ALA A 38 0.24 3.95 2.23
N LEU A 39 1.34 4.48 1.70
CA LEU A 39 2.57 3.75 1.44
C LEU A 39 3.68 4.31 2.34
N THR A 40 4.42 3.42 2.99
CA THR A 40 5.44 3.72 4.01
C THR A 40 6.66 2.84 3.78
N GLU A 41 7.57 3.27 2.92
CA GLU A 41 8.71 2.45 2.50
C GLU A 41 9.83 2.36 3.55
N HIS A 42 10.67 1.32 3.43
CA HIS A 42 11.88 1.20 4.23
C HIS A 42 12.95 2.20 3.81
N GLY A 43 12.96 3.37 4.47
CA GLY A 43 14.03 4.36 4.37
C GLY A 43 14.14 5.08 3.02
N ASN A 44 13.09 5.03 2.19
CA ASN A 44 13.06 5.67 0.87
C ASN A 44 11.66 6.18 0.49
N LEU A 45 11.51 6.75 -0.72
CA LEU A 45 10.26 7.25 -1.33
C LEU A 45 10.31 7.10 -2.87
N PHE A 46 10.73 5.93 -3.38
CA PHE A 46 10.96 5.75 -4.82
C PHE A 46 9.70 5.46 -5.65
N SER A 47 8.63 5.04 -4.98
CA SER A 47 7.32 4.64 -5.49
C SER A 47 6.46 5.81 -5.99
#